data_AF-A0A379SZ39-F1
#
_entry.id   AF-A0A379SZ39-F1
#
_cell.length_a   1.000
_cell.length_b   1.000
_cell.length_c   1.000
_cell.angle_alpha   90.00
_cell.angle_beta   90.00
_cell.angle_gamma   90.00
#
_symmetry.space_group_name_H-M   'P 1'
#
loop_
_entity.id
_entity.type
_entity.pdbx_description
1 polymer ?
#
loop_
_entity_poly.entity_id
_entity_poly.type
_entity_poly.pdbx_seq_one_letter_code
_entity_poly.pdbx_strand_id
1 'polypeptide(L)'
;MNTSEMSQIERTFYPGWLMVSQLRGGQEVRDGEGLYRRACRLVQEVKATLTEAGYSDISRDHMVYALCALLDESVLNRGSTDDGYLTWRRDPLQAHFFGTLNAGEELWERIRNLLKETAPDMAVLTCMYRTLQLGFCRAVPG
;
A
#
# COMPACT_ATOMS: atom_id res chain seq x y z
N MET A 1 7.00 -31.69 -0.22
CA MET A 1 6.06 -30.54 -0.24
C MET A 1 6.52 -29.59 0.84
N ASN A 2 7.26 -28.54 0.49
CA ASN A 2 7.62 -27.51 1.47
C ASN A 2 6.36 -26.74 1.81
N THR A 3 5.89 -26.86 3.05
CA THR A 3 4.95 -25.93 3.64
C THR A 3 5.63 -24.57 3.55
N SER A 4 5.20 -23.72 2.61
CA SER A 4 5.77 -22.37 2.47
C SER A 4 5.36 -21.59 3.71
N GLU A 5 6.22 -21.53 4.72
CA GLU A 5 6.03 -20.56 5.78
C GLU A 5 6.01 -19.18 5.13
N MET A 6 4.87 -18.48 5.22
CA MET A 6 4.79 -17.08 4.80
C MET A 6 5.90 -16.31 5.51
N SER A 7 6.69 -15.56 4.74
CA SER A 7 7.69 -14.65 5.28
C SER A 7 7.04 -13.65 6.24
N GLN A 8 7.81 -13.11 7.18
CA GLN A 8 7.30 -12.11 8.14
C GLN A 8 6.67 -10.90 7.44
N ILE A 9 7.26 -10.46 6.33
CA ILE A 9 6.70 -9.39 5.48
C ILE A 9 5.35 -9.79 4.93
N GLU A 10 5.22 -10.99 4.37
CA GLU A 10 3.93 -11.44 3.87
C GLU A 10 2.89 -11.48 4.98
N ARG A 11 3.21 -11.99 6.17
CA ARG A 11 2.28 -12.00 7.32
C ARG A 11 1.86 -10.58 7.72
N THR A 12 2.81 -9.65 7.73
CA THR A 12 2.58 -8.24 8.13
C THR A 12 1.65 -7.53 7.15
N PHE A 13 1.86 -7.73 5.84
CA PHE A 13 1.12 -6.99 4.81
C PHE A 13 -0.12 -7.72 4.30
N TYR A 14 -0.27 -9.03 4.55
CA TYR A 14 -1.38 -9.84 4.05
C TYR A 14 -2.75 -9.23 4.29
N PRO A 15 -3.09 -8.70 5.49
CA PRO A 15 -4.41 -8.11 5.71
C PRO A 15 -4.68 -6.88 4.81
N GLY A 16 -3.67 -6.04 4.59
CA GLY A 16 -3.76 -4.89 3.68
C GLY A 16 -3.89 -5.32 2.22
N TRP A 17 -3.09 -6.29 1.78
CA TRP A 17 -3.16 -6.85 0.42
C TRP A 17 -4.49 -7.57 0.15
N LEU A 18 -5.05 -8.26 1.14
CA LEU A 18 -6.37 -8.87 1.04
C LEU A 18 -7.46 -7.81 0.88
N MET A 19 -7.41 -6.73 1.67
CA MET A 19 -8.33 -5.60 1.52
C MET A 19 -8.28 -4.99 0.12
N VAL A 20 -7.07 -4.77 -0.41
CA VAL A 20 -6.87 -4.31 -1.80
C VAL A 20 -7.51 -5.27 -2.79
N SER A 21 -7.25 -6.57 -2.66
CA SER A 21 -7.80 -7.59 -3.56
C SER A 21 -9.33 -7.60 -3.56
N GLN A 22 -9.96 -7.47 -2.39
CA GLN A 22 -11.42 -7.38 -2.25
C GLN A 22 -12.00 -6.12 -2.92
N LEU A 23 -11.38 -4.96 -2.69
CA LEU A 23 -11.80 -3.70 -3.29
C LEU A 23 -11.73 -3.75 -4.81
N ARG A 24 -10.65 -4.30 -5.36
CA ARG A 24 -10.45 -4.48 -6.81
C ARG A 24 -11.33 -5.57 -7.40
N GLY A 25 -11.76 -6.54 -6.58
CA GLY A 25 -12.77 -7.54 -6.93
C GLY A 25 -14.20 -6.99 -7.02
N GLY A 26 -14.40 -5.68 -6.82
CA GLY A 26 -15.71 -5.02 -6.96
C GLY A 26 -16.58 -5.09 -5.71
N GLN A 27 -15.99 -5.37 -4.54
CA GLN A 27 -16.74 -5.37 -3.28
C GLN A 27 -17.33 -3.98 -3.00
N GLU A 28 -18.63 -3.94 -2.75
CA GLU A 28 -19.35 -2.70 -2.44
C GLU A 28 -18.89 -2.11 -1.10
N VAL A 29 -18.64 -0.79 -1.08
CA VAL A 29 -18.29 -0.06 0.15
C VAL A 29 -19.49 0.75 0.61
N ARG A 30 -20.19 0.24 1.64
CA ARG A 30 -21.38 0.88 2.22
C ARG A 30 -21.07 1.82 3.40
N ASP A 31 -19.91 1.64 4.03
CA ASP A 31 -19.42 2.42 5.17
C ASP A 31 -17.98 2.84 4.86
N GLY A 32 -17.85 3.99 4.20
CA GLY A 32 -16.59 4.58 3.76
C GLY A 32 -15.71 5.00 4.93
N GLU A 33 -16.29 5.64 5.94
CA GLU A 33 -15.57 6.04 7.16
C GLU A 33 -15.06 4.84 7.97
N GLY A 34 -15.87 3.77 8.07
CA GLY A 34 -15.44 2.53 8.70
C GLY A 34 -14.33 1.82 7.92
N LEU A 35 -14.41 1.82 6.59
CA LEU A 35 -13.31 1.34 5.76
C LEU A 35 -12.03 2.17 5.97
N TYR A 36 -12.15 3.50 6.03
CA TYR A 36 -11.04 4.42 6.24
C TYR A 36 -10.34 4.18 7.58
N ARG A 37 -11.12 4.11 8.66
CA ARG A 37 -10.57 3.80 9.98
C ARG A 37 -9.90 2.43 10.03
N ARG A 38 -10.41 1.42 9.31
CA ARG A 38 -9.75 0.11 9.20
C ARG A 38 -8.43 0.21 8.45
N ALA A 39 -8.39 0.94 7.34
CA ALA A 39 -7.18 1.12 6.55
C ALA A 39 -6.09 1.89 7.34
N CYS A 40 -6.45 2.96 8.06
CA CYS A 40 -5.50 3.68 8.92
C CYS A 40 -4.93 2.78 10.02
N ARG A 41 -5.76 1.98 10.69
CA ARG A 41 -5.29 1.02 11.70
C ARG A 41 -4.32 0.00 11.11
N LEU A 42 -4.66 -0.58 9.95
CA LEU A 42 -3.77 -1.51 9.25
C LEU A 42 -2.41 -0.88 8.94
N VAL A 43 -2.39 0.35 8.43
CA VAL A 43 -1.15 1.07 8.12
C VAL A 43 -0.32 1.30 9.40
N GLN A 44 -0.96 1.69 10.50
CA GLN A 44 -0.30 1.91 11.80
C GLN A 44 0.25 0.59 12.38
N GLU A 45 -0.50 -0.50 12.31
CA GLU A 45 -0.08 -1.83 12.74
C GLU A 45 1.14 -2.31 11.93
N VAL A 46 1.09 -2.20 10.60
CA VAL A 46 2.24 -2.51 9.72
C VAL A 46 3.46 -1.68 10.12
N LYS A 47 3.31 -0.38 10.33
CA LYS A 47 4.41 0.50 10.76
C LYS A 47 4.99 0.07 12.12
N ALA A 48 4.15 -0.27 13.08
CA ALA A 48 4.58 -0.76 14.40
C ALA A 48 5.34 -2.09 14.28
N THR A 49 4.78 -3.07 13.58
CA THR A 49 5.41 -4.39 13.37
C THR A 49 6.76 -4.28 12.66
N LEU A 50 6.90 -3.42 11.65
CA LEU A 50 8.18 -3.19 10.98
C LEU A 50 9.22 -2.55 11.92
N THR A 51 8.77 -1.68 12.83
CA THR A 51 9.65 -1.04 13.83
C THR A 51 10.15 -2.08 14.83
N GLU A 52 9.26 -2.90 15.37
CA GLU A 52 9.60 -3.99 16.30
C GLU A 52 10.51 -5.05 15.64
N ALA A 53 10.34 -5.28 14.34
CA ALA A 53 11.18 -6.17 13.55
C ALA A 53 12.57 -5.59 13.22
N GLY A 54 12.85 -4.34 13.58
CA GLY A 54 14.15 -3.71 13.39
C GLY A 54 14.45 -3.20 11.98
N TYR A 55 13.42 -3.00 11.14
CA TYR A 55 13.62 -2.36 9.84
C TYR A 55 14.03 -0.90 10.00
N SER A 56 14.93 -0.44 9.12
CA SER A 56 15.32 0.97 9.08
C SER A 56 14.13 1.87 8.79
N ASP A 57 14.19 3.13 9.24
CA ASP A 57 13.15 4.11 8.96
C ASP A 57 12.91 4.27 7.45
N ILE A 58 13.99 4.25 6.65
CA ILE A 58 13.94 4.35 5.19
C ILE A 58 13.19 3.14 4.60
N SER A 59 13.58 1.91 4.95
CA SER A 59 12.91 0.69 4.48
C SER A 59 11.43 0.68 4.86
N ARG A 60 11.12 1.02 6.11
CA ARG A 60 9.76 1.07 6.63
C ARG A 60 8.92 2.10 5.87
N ASP A 61 9.45 3.29 5.65
CA ASP A 61 8.75 4.34 4.90
C ASP A 61 8.47 3.89 3.47
N HIS A 62 9.43 3.28 2.77
CA HIS A 62 9.17 2.73 1.43
C HIS A 62 8.04 1.68 1.42
N MET A 63 8.05 0.74 2.37
CA MET A 63 7.04 -0.32 2.42
C MET A 63 5.65 0.21 2.78
N VAL A 64 5.56 1.11 3.76
CA VAL A 64 4.30 1.74 4.19
C VAL A 64 3.75 2.66 3.10
N TYR A 65 4.63 3.37 2.39
CA TYR A 65 4.26 4.22 1.25
C TYR A 65 3.60 3.41 0.14
N ALA A 66 4.19 2.28 -0.23
CA ALA A 66 3.65 1.38 -1.24
C ALA A 66 2.25 0.87 -0.87
N LEU A 67 2.03 0.51 0.40
CA LEU A 67 0.71 0.08 0.89
C LEU A 67 -0.34 1.21 0.81
N CYS A 68 0.02 2.42 1.24
CA CYS A 68 -0.88 3.58 1.19
C CYS A 68 -1.26 3.90 -0.26
N ALA A 69 -0.26 3.97 -1.15
CA ALA A 69 -0.46 4.24 -2.58
C ALA A 69 -1.41 3.21 -3.22
N LEU A 70 -1.22 1.92 -2.91
CA LEU A 70 -2.04 0.84 -3.43
C LEU A 70 -3.48 0.88 -2.92
N LEU A 71 -3.68 1.12 -1.62
CA LEU A 71 -5.02 1.25 -1.03
C LEU A 71 -5.76 2.46 -1.60
N ASP A 72 -5.10 3.61 -1.69
CA ASP A 72 -5.69 4.82 -2.26
C ASP A 72 -6.12 4.61 -3.70
N GLU A 73 -5.24 4.04 -4.54
CA GLU A 73 -5.57 3.73 -5.93
C GLU A 73 -6.77 2.76 -6.02
N SER A 74 -6.79 1.73 -5.17
CA SER A 74 -7.83 0.70 -5.19
C SER A 74 -9.20 1.21 -4.73
N VAL A 75 -9.24 2.26 -3.89
CA VAL A 75 -10.49 2.91 -3.51
C VAL A 75 -10.91 3.94 -4.55
N LEU A 76 -9.99 4.79 -5.00
CA LEU A 76 -10.29 5.94 -5.85
C LEU A 76 -10.55 5.54 -7.32
N ASN A 77 -10.00 4.42 -7.79
CA ASN A 77 -10.13 3.96 -9.18
C ASN A 77 -11.07 2.75 -9.34
N ARG A 78 -11.99 2.51 -8.39
CA ARG A 78 -12.97 1.40 -8.47
C ARG A 78 -14.06 1.62 -9.55
N GLY A 79 -14.21 2.84 -10.06
CA GLY A 79 -15.25 3.17 -11.04
C GLY A 79 -16.63 3.46 -10.42
N SER A 80 -16.75 3.48 -9.09
CA SER A 80 -17.95 3.90 -8.35
C SER A 80 -17.68 5.15 -7.52
N THR A 81 -18.64 6.08 -7.46
CA THR A 81 -18.63 7.23 -6.53
C THR A 81 -19.46 6.89 -5.30
N ASP A 82 -19.04 5.87 -4.55
CA ASP A 82 -19.67 5.46 -3.31
C ASP A 82 -19.12 6.21 -2.08
N ASP A 83 -19.61 5.87 -0.89
CA ASP A 83 -19.18 6.50 0.36
C ASP A 83 -17.67 6.34 0.64
N GLY A 84 -17.09 5.21 0.21
CA GLY A 84 -15.65 4.98 0.25
C GLY A 84 -14.88 5.99 -0.59
N TYR A 85 -15.32 6.21 -1.83
CA TYR A 85 -14.71 7.21 -2.71
C TYR A 85 -14.80 8.63 -2.11
N LEU A 86 -15.97 9.02 -1.60
CA LEU A 86 -16.17 10.36 -1.02
C LEU A 86 -15.30 10.60 0.21
N THR A 87 -15.13 9.58 1.05
CA THR A 87 -14.27 9.62 2.24
C THR A 87 -12.80 9.75 1.82
N TRP A 88 -12.30 8.86 0.96
CA TRP A 88 -10.90 8.85 0.54
C TRP A 88 -10.49 10.08 -0.26
N ARG A 89 -11.40 10.66 -1.03
CA ARG A 89 -11.11 11.84 -1.84
C ARG A 89 -10.77 13.07 -0.97
N ARG A 90 -11.25 13.12 0.28
CA ARG A 90 -11.00 14.24 1.19
C ARG A 90 -9.60 14.19 1.82
N ASP A 91 -9.17 13.02 2.27
CA ASP A 91 -7.88 12.81 2.93
C ASP A 91 -7.35 11.40 2.60
N PRO A 92 -6.76 11.17 1.41
CA PRO A 92 -6.24 9.86 1.05
C PRO A 92 -5.06 9.48 1.96
N LEU A 93 -4.77 8.19 2.10
CA LEU A 93 -3.76 7.70 3.05
C LEU A 93 -2.36 8.26 2.75
N GLN A 94 -2.00 8.46 1.48
CA GLN A 94 -0.76 9.14 1.11
C GLN A 94 -0.67 10.57 1.64
N ALA A 95 -1.78 11.31 1.68
CA ALA A 95 -1.80 12.66 2.24
C ALA A 95 -1.74 12.58 3.77
N HIS A 96 -2.53 11.70 4.36
CA HIS A 96 -2.62 11.50 5.79
C HIS A 96 -1.28 11.10 6.44
N PHE A 97 -0.58 10.14 5.84
CA PHE A 97 0.65 9.56 6.41
C PHE A 97 1.94 10.20 5.89
N PHE A 98 1.93 10.75 4.67
CA PHE A 98 3.15 11.25 4.01
C PHE A 98 3.06 12.69 3.52
N GLY A 99 1.91 13.36 3.66
CA GLY A 99 1.76 14.76 3.27
C GLY A 99 1.90 15.02 1.77
N THR A 100 1.72 13.99 0.93
CA THR A 100 1.80 14.09 -0.54
C THR A 100 0.48 13.66 -1.18
N LEU A 101 0.23 14.11 -2.40
CA LEU A 101 -0.86 13.62 -3.27
C LEU A 101 -0.30 12.98 -4.56
N ASN A 102 1.02 12.79 -4.64
CA ASN A 102 1.71 12.34 -5.84
C ASN A 102 2.21 10.88 -5.75
N ALA A 103 1.51 10.01 -5.00
CA ALA A 103 1.95 8.61 -4.85
C ALA A 103 1.98 7.82 -6.15
N GLY A 104 1.22 8.25 -7.17
CA GLY A 104 1.29 7.71 -8.52
C GLY A 104 2.70 7.77 -9.12
N GLU A 105 3.32 8.95 -9.12
CA GLU A 105 4.61 9.18 -9.76
C GLU A 105 5.77 8.82 -8.83
N GLU A 106 5.67 9.21 -7.55
CA GLU A 106 6.73 8.98 -6.57
C GLU A 106 6.99 7.49 -6.33
N LEU A 107 5.97 6.62 -6.40
CA LEU A 107 6.18 5.18 -6.25
C LEU A 107 7.08 4.62 -7.36
N TRP A 108 6.88 5.06 -8.61
CA TRP A 108 7.74 4.67 -9.72
C TRP A 108 9.16 5.20 -9.57
N GLU A 109 9.34 6.42 -9.08
CA GLU A 109 10.67 6.95 -8.77
C GLU A 109 11.37 6.14 -7.68
N ARG A 110 10.66 5.79 -6.60
CA ARG A 110 11.18 4.94 -5.54
C ARG A 110 11.61 3.57 -6.08
N ILE A 111 10.80 2.93 -6.92
CA ILE A 111 11.15 1.67 -7.59
C ILE A 111 12.40 1.83 -8.46
N ARG A 112 12.47 2.87 -9.29
CA ARG A 112 13.64 3.14 -10.15
C ARG A 112 14.92 3.36 -9.34
N ASN A 113 14.83 4.01 -8.19
CA ASN A 113 15.98 4.26 -7.33
C ASN A 113 16.44 2.97 -6.63
N LEU A 114 15.51 2.18 -6.08
CA LEU A 114 15.81 0.87 -5.48
C LEU A 114 16.52 -0.07 -6.46
N LEU A 115 16.09 -0.08 -7.73
CA LEU A 115 16.70 -0.93 -8.76
C LEU A 115 18.12 -0.49 -9.18
N LYS A 116 18.56 0.72 -8.79
CA LYS A 116 19.93 1.20 -9.02
C LYS A 116 20.87 0.88 -7.85
N GLU A 117 20.34 0.47 -6.71
CA GLU A 117 21.15 0.11 -5.55
C GLU A 117 21.91 -1.19 -5.77
N THR A 118 23.14 -1.27 -5.27
CA THR A 118 23.97 -2.49 -5.41
C THR A 118 23.43 -3.65 -4.58
N ALA A 119 22.75 -3.37 -3.47
CA ALA A 119 22.19 -4.35 -2.55
C ALA A 119 20.92 -3.80 -1.88
N PRO A 120 19.79 -3.70 -2.62
CA PRO A 120 18.54 -3.20 -2.07
C PRO A 120 17.96 -4.15 -1.02
N ASP A 121 17.20 -3.59 -0.07
CA ASP A 121 16.46 -4.36 0.93
C ASP A 121 15.40 -5.23 0.24
N MET A 122 15.56 -6.55 0.33
CA MET A 122 14.67 -7.51 -0.31
C MET A 122 13.23 -7.44 0.22
N ALA A 123 13.02 -7.05 1.48
CA ALA A 123 11.68 -6.85 2.03
C ALA A 123 10.96 -5.69 1.33
N VAL A 124 11.69 -4.59 1.10
CA VAL A 124 11.18 -3.43 0.36
C VAL A 124 10.83 -3.84 -1.07
N LEU A 125 11.73 -4.55 -1.76
CA LEU A 125 11.48 -5.04 -3.11
C LEU A 125 10.26 -5.99 -3.18
N THR A 126 10.07 -6.85 -2.19
CA THR A 126 8.87 -7.70 -2.09
C THR A 126 7.60 -6.85 -2.02
N CYS A 127 7.56 -5.82 -1.17
CA CYS A 127 6.40 -4.94 -1.06
C CYS A 127 6.13 -4.14 -2.35
N MET A 128 7.18 -3.65 -3.01
CA MET A 128 7.07 -2.97 -4.32
C MET A 128 6.52 -3.92 -5.38
N TYR A 129 7.08 -5.14 -5.47
CA TYR A 129 6.62 -6.16 -6.41
C TYR A 129 5.15 -6.54 -6.17
N ARG A 130 4.76 -6.78 -4.91
CA ARG A 130 3.37 -7.11 -4.55
C ARG A 130 2.41 -5.97 -4.88
N THR A 131 2.84 -4.74 -4.75
CA THR A 131 2.06 -3.56 -5.14
C THR A 131 1.74 -3.56 -6.63
N LEU A 132 2.73 -3.85 -7.48
CA LEU A 132 2.51 -4.01 -8.92
C LEU A 132 1.66 -5.24 -9.24
N GLN A 133 1.91 -6.37 -8.58
CA GLN A 133 1.16 -7.62 -8.78
C GLN A 133 -0.33 -7.47 -8.45
N LEU A 134 -0.67 -6.66 -7.44
CA LEU A 134 -2.05 -6.37 -7.04
C LEU A 134 -2.70 -5.28 -7.91
N GLY A 135 -2.03 -4.83 -8.97
CA GLY A 135 -2.62 -4.03 -10.03
C GLY A 135 -2.47 -2.53 -9.86
N PHE A 136 -1.50 -2.06 -9.06
CA PHE A 136 -1.13 -0.63 -9.09
C PHE A 136 -0.75 -0.23 -10.52
N CYS A 137 -1.54 0.65 -11.12
CA CYS A 137 -1.44 0.97 -12.54
C CYS A 137 -1.45 2.46 -12.83
N ARG A 138 -1.42 3.34 -11.82
CA ARG A 138 -1.34 4.79 -12.05
C ARG A 138 -0.05 5.10 -12.83
N ALA A 139 -0.21 5.25 -14.14
CA ALA A 139 0.83 5.62 -15.06
C ALA A 139 1.11 7.12 -14.94
N VAL A 140 2.38 7.49 -15.06
CA VAL A 140 2.79 8.85 -15.39
C VAL A 140 2.17 9.16 -16.76
N PRO A 141 1.34 10.20 -16.94
CA PRO A 141 1.02 10.66 -18.28
C PRO A 141 2.34 11.04 -18.96
N GLY A 142 2.67 10.35 -20.04
CA GLY A 142 3.82 10.69 -20.88
C GLY A 142 3.63 12.00 -21.62
#